data_AF-A0A5N4AWB4-F1
#
_entry.id   AF-A0A5N4AWB4-F1
#
_cell.length_a   1.000
_cell.length_b   1.000
_cell.length_c   1.000
_cell.angle_alpha   90.00
_cell.angle_beta   90.00
_cell.angle_gamma   90.00
#
_symmetry.space_group_name_H-M   'P 1'
#
loop_
_entity.id
_entity.type
_entity.pdbx_description
1 polymer ?
#
loop_
_entity_poly.entity_id
_entity_poly.type
_entity_poly.pdbx_seq_one_letter_code
_entity_poly.pdbx_strand_id
1 'polypeptide(L)'
;MVHYHSYNIQDLDYWYEQARIALRKRLQYANDRRPHAKNVILFVGDGMGVATVTAARILRGQRQGKQGEEHELAWDSFPAVALAKTYNMDAQVGESSACATALMCGVKTNFETVGLDARGRFENCFSSFSSRVPSLIDWAQESERFLTVQVY
;
A
#
# COMPACT_ATOMS: atom_id res chain seq x y z
N MET A 1 3.23 40.06 -22.08
CA MET A 1 2.16 39.29 -22.74
C MET A 1 1.54 38.42 -21.66
N VAL A 2 0.33 38.74 -21.21
CA VAL A 2 -0.32 38.06 -20.09
C VAL A 2 -0.95 36.77 -20.64
N HIS A 3 -0.43 35.61 -20.25
CA HIS A 3 -1.01 34.32 -20.60
C HIS A 3 -2.32 34.15 -19.82
N TYR A 4 -3.46 34.40 -20.46
CA TYR A 4 -4.77 34.00 -19.95
C TYR A 4 -4.86 32.48 -19.97
N HIS A 5 -4.70 31.84 -18.81
CA HIS A 5 -5.15 30.47 -18.63
C HIS A 5 -6.68 30.50 -18.66
N SER A 6 -7.27 29.84 -19.65
CA SER A 6 -8.71 29.55 -19.66
C SER A 6 -9.00 28.68 -18.44
N TYR A 7 -9.63 29.27 -17.41
CA TYR A 7 -10.09 28.51 -16.27
C TYR A 7 -11.26 27.64 -16.74
N ASN A 8 -11.03 26.32 -16.78
CA ASN A 8 -12.11 25.36 -16.90
C ASN A 8 -12.91 25.48 -15.60
N ILE A 9 -14.11 26.05 -15.67
CA ILE A 9 -14.93 26.31 -14.48
C ILE A 9 -15.37 24.95 -13.93
N GLN A 10 -14.87 24.57 -12.76
CA GLN A 10 -15.30 23.37 -12.03
C GLN A 10 -16.62 23.65 -11.31
N ASP A 11 -17.67 23.84 -12.10
CA ASP A 11 -19.02 24.14 -11.63
C ASP A 11 -19.78 22.89 -11.14
N LEU A 12 -21.05 23.06 -10.82
CA LEU A 12 -21.92 22.01 -10.31
C LEU A 12 -22.00 20.80 -11.26
N ASP A 13 -22.11 21.02 -12.57
CA ASP A 13 -22.24 19.96 -13.56
C ASP A 13 -20.95 19.15 -13.69
N TYR A 14 -19.80 19.82 -13.62
CA TYR A 14 -18.49 19.16 -13.58
C TYR A 14 -18.41 18.15 -12.42
N TRP A 15 -18.71 18.58 -11.19
CA TRP A 15 -18.61 17.71 -10.01
C TRP A 15 -19.62 16.57 -10.03
N TYR A 16 -20.83 16.81 -10.53
CA TYR A 16 -21.84 15.76 -10.70
C TYR A 16 -21.43 14.73 -11.74
N GLU A 17 -20.81 15.14 -12.84
CA GLU A 17 -20.31 14.18 -13.82
C GLU A 17 -19.15 13.35 -13.25
N GLN A 18 -18.19 13.96 -12.52
CA GLN A 18 -17.13 13.21 -11.85
C GLN A 18 -17.69 12.15 -10.88
N ALA A 19 -18.72 12.50 -10.11
CA ALA A 19 -19.38 11.56 -9.21
C ALA A 19 -20.06 10.40 -9.95
N ARG A 20 -20.76 10.68 -11.07
CA ARG A 20 -21.38 9.64 -11.91
C ARG A 20 -20.33 8.69 -12.50
N ILE A 21 -19.21 9.23 -12.97
CA ILE A 21 -18.09 8.44 -13.49
C ILE A 21 -17.54 7.52 -12.39
N ALA A 22 -17.28 8.05 -11.20
CA ALA A 22 -16.76 7.27 -10.07
C ALA A 22 -17.74 6.15 -9.64
N LEU A 23 -19.04 6.42 -9.61
CA LEU A 23 -20.06 5.43 -9.28
C LEU A 23 -20.12 4.30 -10.32
N ARG A 24 -20.16 4.65 -11.61
CA ARG A 24 -20.18 3.67 -12.72
C ARG A 24 -18.95 2.77 -12.66
N LYS A 25 -17.76 3.34 -12.42
CA LYS A 25 -16.51 2.58 -12.28
C LYS A 25 -16.61 1.55 -11.14
N ARG A 26 -17.14 1.92 -9.98
CA ARG A 26 -17.29 0.99 -8.82
C ARG A 26 -18.29 -0.14 -9.08
N LEU A 27 -19.40 0.16 -9.75
CA LEU A 27 -20.43 -0.85 -10.07
C LEU A 27 -19.91 -1.94 -11.01
N GLN A 28 -18.96 -1.63 -11.89
CA GLN A 28 -18.33 -2.62 -12.77
C GLN A 28 -17.50 -3.65 -11.98
N TYR A 29 -16.73 -3.23 -10.97
CA TYR A 29 -15.92 -4.13 -10.15
C TYR A 29 -16.73 -5.03 -9.22
N ALA A 30 -17.93 -4.62 -8.81
CA ALA A 30 -18.76 -5.37 -7.86
C ALA A 30 -19.26 -6.72 -8.42
N ASN A 31 -19.27 -6.91 -9.74
CA ASN A 31 -19.78 -8.11 -10.40
C ASN A 31 -18.73 -9.23 -10.56
N ASP A 32 -17.48 -9.01 -10.14
CA ASP A 32 -16.41 -9.94 -10.42
C ASP A 32 -16.39 -11.15 -9.47
N ARG A 33 -16.45 -12.34 -10.05
CA ARG A 33 -16.59 -13.62 -9.34
C ARG A 33 -15.23 -14.10 -8.83
N ARG A 34 -14.90 -13.78 -7.57
CA ARG A 34 -13.78 -14.34 -6.76
C ARG A 34 -12.66 -15.03 -7.59
N PRO A 35 -11.90 -14.29 -8.41
CA PRO A 35 -10.87 -14.89 -9.24
C PRO A 35 -9.73 -15.43 -8.36
N HIS A 36 -9.23 -16.62 -8.68
CA HIS A 36 -8.03 -17.15 -8.04
C HIS A 36 -6.80 -16.49 -8.65
N ALA A 37 -6.01 -15.79 -7.85
CA ALA A 37 -4.78 -15.14 -8.32
C ALA A 37 -3.73 -16.20 -8.73
N LYS A 38 -3.14 -16.05 -9.93
CA LYS A 38 -2.00 -16.86 -10.36
C LYS A 38 -0.68 -16.29 -9.83
N ASN A 39 -0.57 -14.97 -9.82
CA ASN A 39 0.61 -14.21 -9.41
C ASN A 39 0.21 -13.20 -8.34
N VAL A 40 1.12 -12.93 -7.42
CA VAL A 40 0.98 -11.87 -6.42
C VAL A 40 2.18 -10.93 -6.56
N ILE A 41 1.91 -9.64 -6.58
CA ILE A 41 2.93 -8.58 -6.56
C ILE A 41 2.62 -7.69 -5.37
N LEU A 42 3.59 -7.53 -4.47
CA LEU A 42 3.48 -6.63 -3.33
C LEU A 42 4.44 -5.45 -3.51
N PHE A 43 3.87 -4.25 -3.59
CA PHE A 43 4.60 -2.99 -3.58
C PHE A 43 4.62 -2.44 -2.16
N VAL A 44 5.81 -2.21 -1.61
CA VAL A 44 5.99 -1.65 -0.27
C VAL A 44 6.66 -0.29 -0.41
N GLY A 45 5.94 0.78 -0.08
CA GLY A 45 6.55 2.11 0.07
C GLY A 45 6.95 2.31 1.52
N ASP A 46 8.24 2.22 1.82
CA ASP A 46 8.73 2.35 3.20
C ASP A 46 8.55 3.80 3.68
N GLY A 47 7.93 3.97 4.87
CA GLY A 47 7.55 5.29 5.38
C GLY A 47 6.46 6.03 4.57
N MET A 48 5.81 5.38 3.60
CA MET A 48 4.84 6.03 2.71
C MET A 48 3.42 6.12 3.33
N GLY A 49 3.26 6.99 4.32
CA GLY A 49 1.95 7.31 4.92
C GLY A 49 1.03 8.14 4.02
N VAL A 50 -0.22 8.37 4.47
CA VAL A 50 -1.25 9.12 3.72
C VAL A 50 -0.78 10.53 3.32
N ALA A 51 -0.05 11.21 4.22
CA ALA A 51 0.52 12.52 3.95
C ALA A 51 1.57 12.47 2.83
N THR A 52 2.48 11.49 2.89
CA THR A 52 3.50 11.26 1.86
C THR A 52 2.88 10.97 0.50
N VAL A 53 1.84 10.12 0.44
CA VAL A 53 1.10 9.83 -0.80
C VAL A 53 0.46 11.09 -1.38
N THR A 54 -0.18 11.90 -0.54
CA THR A 54 -0.84 13.15 -0.97
C THR A 54 0.19 14.16 -1.49
N ALA A 55 1.30 14.34 -0.79
CA ALA A 55 2.38 15.22 -1.22
C ALA A 55 2.99 14.75 -2.55
N ALA A 56 3.20 13.44 -2.71
CA ALA A 56 3.70 12.86 -3.96
C ALA A 56 2.74 13.09 -5.14
N ARG A 57 1.43 12.95 -4.91
CA ARG A 57 0.38 13.22 -5.91
C ARG A 57 0.45 14.66 -6.42
N ILE A 58 0.46 15.63 -5.50
CA ILE A 58 0.54 17.06 -5.83
C ILE A 58 1.83 17.36 -6.59
N LEU A 59 2.97 16.93 -6.05
CA LEU A 59 4.27 17.15 -6.67
C LEU A 59 4.34 16.53 -8.08
N ARG A 60 3.79 15.33 -8.27
CA ARG A 60 3.76 14.66 -9.58
C ARG A 60 2.92 15.42 -10.59
N GLY A 61 1.76 15.94 -10.20
CA GLY A 61 0.92 16.77 -11.07
C GLY A 61 1.59 18.09 -11.44
N GLN A 62 2.20 18.77 -10.47
CA GLN A 62 2.96 20.02 -10.70
C GLN A 62 4.14 19.81 -11.65
N ARG A 63 4.87 18.69 -11.51
CA ARG A 63 5.94 18.30 -12.45
C ARG A 63 5.45 18.01 -13.88
N GLN A 64 4.15 17.85 -14.08
CA GLN A 64 3.51 17.73 -15.40
C GLN A 64 2.87 19.04 -15.87
N GLY A 65 3.08 20.16 -15.16
CA GLY A 65 2.48 21.45 -15.48
C GLY A 65 1.00 21.58 -15.12
N LYS A 66 0.49 20.72 -14.23
CA LYS A 66 -0.88 20.77 -13.69
C LYS A 66 -0.91 21.46 -12.31
N GLN A 67 -2.10 21.68 -11.74
CA GLN A 67 -2.21 22.31 -10.41
C GLN A 67 -1.70 21.36 -9.31
N GLY A 68 -2.10 20.09 -9.40
CA GLY A 68 -1.48 18.99 -8.67
C GLY A 68 -2.47 18.16 -7.86
N GLU A 69 -3.41 18.82 -7.19
CA GLU A 69 -4.38 18.19 -6.28
C GLU A 69 -5.28 17.18 -7.00
N GLU A 70 -5.62 17.46 -8.26
CA GLU A 70 -6.43 16.62 -9.13
C GLU A 70 -5.64 15.49 -9.82
N HIS A 71 -4.32 15.44 -9.64
CA HIS A 71 -3.52 14.37 -10.21
C HIS A 71 -3.84 13.03 -9.54
N GLU A 72 -3.71 11.92 -10.26
CA GLU A 72 -3.83 10.58 -9.69
C GLU A 72 -2.51 9.82 -9.87
N LEU A 73 -2.02 9.20 -8.80
CA LEU A 73 -0.93 8.23 -8.87
C LEU A 73 -1.45 6.88 -9.38
N ALA A 74 -0.56 6.00 -9.83
CA ALA A 74 -0.96 4.71 -10.41
C ALA A 74 -1.88 3.89 -9.47
N TRP A 75 -1.57 3.88 -8.17
CA TRP A 75 -2.37 3.17 -7.16
C TRP A 75 -3.64 3.91 -6.71
N ASP A 76 -3.82 5.20 -7.03
CA ASP A 76 -5.10 5.89 -6.78
C ASP A 76 -6.23 5.30 -7.64
N SER A 77 -5.86 4.63 -8.74
CA SER A 77 -6.79 3.95 -9.63
C SER A 77 -7.22 2.56 -9.15
N PHE A 78 -6.58 2.01 -8.10
CA PHE A 78 -6.87 0.67 -7.60
C PHE A 78 -8.29 0.57 -7.05
N PRO A 79 -8.99 -0.57 -7.25
CA PRO A 79 -10.42 -0.68 -6.95
C PRO A 79 -10.73 -0.80 -5.45
N ALA A 80 -9.74 -1.13 -4.62
CA ALA A 80 -9.90 -1.37 -3.20
C ALA A 80 -8.85 -0.61 -2.38
N VAL A 81 -9.29 -0.10 -1.23
CA VAL A 81 -8.44 0.59 -0.25
C VAL A 81 -8.78 0.09 1.15
N ALA A 82 -7.77 -0.02 1.99
CA ALA A 82 -7.92 -0.36 3.40
C ALA A 82 -6.93 0.45 4.24
N LEU A 83 -7.24 0.63 5.52
CA LEU A 83 -6.32 1.18 6.51
C LEU A 83 -5.70 0.03 7.30
N ALA A 84 -4.38 0.09 7.51
CA ALA A 84 -3.63 -0.89 8.27
C ALA A 84 -3.14 -0.30 9.59
N LYS A 85 -3.28 -1.06 10.70
CA LYS A 85 -2.71 -0.69 12.01
C LYS A 85 -1.28 -1.21 12.10
N THR A 86 -0.29 -0.32 12.14
CA THR A 86 1.14 -0.65 11.98
C THR A 86 1.90 -0.91 13.28
N TYR A 87 1.28 -0.80 14.45
CA TYR A 87 1.95 -1.06 15.73
C TYR A 87 2.65 -2.44 15.78
N ASN A 88 3.78 -2.52 16.46
CA ASN A 88 4.47 -3.76 16.80
C ASN A 88 3.98 -4.27 18.16
N MET A 89 4.32 -5.50 18.54
CA MET A 89 3.77 -6.12 19.75
C MET A 89 4.17 -5.41 21.05
N ASP A 90 5.30 -4.70 21.04
CA ASP A 90 5.89 -3.96 22.15
C ASP A 90 6.12 -2.46 21.85
N ALA A 91 5.71 -1.97 20.67
CA ALA A 91 5.86 -0.57 20.27
C ALA A 91 4.64 -0.05 19.49
N GLN A 92 4.19 1.17 19.79
CA GLN A 92 3.05 1.79 19.11
C GLN A 92 3.41 2.30 17.71
N VAL A 93 4.61 2.85 17.57
CA VAL A 93 5.17 3.27 16.28
C VAL A 93 5.75 2.03 15.61
N GLY A 94 5.27 1.73 14.41
CA GLY A 94 5.73 0.58 13.65
C GLY A 94 7.16 0.77 13.13
N GLU A 95 7.97 -0.27 13.25
CA GLU A 95 9.31 -0.39 12.68
C GLU A 95 9.30 -1.31 11.44
N SER A 96 10.18 -1.05 10.47
CA SER A 96 10.17 -1.66 9.14
C SER A 96 10.28 -3.19 9.18
N SER A 97 11.18 -3.76 9.96
CA SER A 97 11.43 -5.20 10.05
C SER A 97 10.24 -5.98 10.66
N ALA A 98 9.64 -5.42 11.71
CA ALA A 98 8.47 -6.00 12.35
C ALA A 98 7.20 -5.82 11.48
N CYS A 99 7.08 -4.70 10.77
CA CYS A 99 6.01 -4.50 9.78
C CYS A 99 6.16 -5.43 8.58
N ALA A 100 7.40 -5.68 8.10
CA ALA A 100 7.67 -6.64 7.04
C ALA A 100 7.25 -8.06 7.47
N THR A 101 7.50 -8.46 8.71
CA THR A 101 7.03 -9.73 9.26
C THR A 101 5.50 -9.81 9.28
N ALA A 102 4.82 -8.73 9.67
CA ALA A 102 3.36 -8.69 9.64
C ALA A 102 2.80 -8.80 8.21
N LEU A 103 3.39 -8.09 7.24
CA LEU A 103 2.97 -8.10 5.84
C LEU A 103 3.25 -9.44 5.15
N MET A 104 4.42 -10.03 5.40
CA MET A 104 4.90 -11.20 4.67
C MET A 104 4.54 -12.52 5.36
N CYS A 105 4.51 -12.55 6.70
CA CYS A 105 4.25 -13.78 7.46
C CYS A 105 2.85 -13.80 8.10
N GLY A 106 2.11 -12.68 8.08
CA GLY A 106 0.79 -12.57 8.69
C GLY A 106 0.81 -12.56 10.22
N VAL A 107 1.99 -12.36 10.85
CA VAL A 107 2.18 -12.38 12.30
C VAL A 107 2.83 -11.08 12.75
N LYS A 108 2.23 -10.40 13.75
CA LYS A 108 2.86 -9.25 14.40
C LYS A 108 3.95 -9.72 15.35
N THR A 109 5.06 -8.98 15.38
CA THR A 109 6.21 -9.27 16.23
C THR A 109 6.71 -8.01 16.94
N ASN A 110 7.77 -8.16 17.72
CA ASN A 110 8.41 -7.11 18.48
C ASN A 110 9.26 -6.21 17.58
N PHE A 111 9.46 -4.98 18.02
CA PHE A 111 10.32 -3.97 17.41
C PHE A 111 11.71 -4.55 17.08
N GLU A 112 12.26 -4.20 15.92
CA GLU A 112 13.59 -4.63 15.44
C GLU A 112 13.77 -6.17 15.33
N THR A 113 12.67 -6.91 15.16
CA THR A 113 12.73 -8.35 14.85
C THR A 113 12.10 -8.65 13.49
N VAL A 114 12.69 -9.61 12.77
CA VAL A 114 12.24 -10.02 11.43
C VAL A 114 12.06 -11.53 11.32
N GLY A 115 10.95 -11.97 10.73
CA GLY A 115 10.69 -13.39 10.48
C GLY A 115 10.53 -14.24 11.75
N LEU A 116 10.30 -13.58 12.89
CA LEU A 116 10.02 -14.20 14.18
C LEU A 116 8.63 -13.78 14.66
N ASP A 117 7.98 -14.59 15.48
CA ASP A 117 6.84 -14.15 16.27
C ASP A 117 7.30 -13.40 17.53
N ALA A 118 6.32 -12.94 18.32
CA ALA A 118 6.54 -12.15 19.52
C ALA A 118 7.29 -12.87 20.66
N ARG A 119 7.73 -14.13 20.50
CA ARG A 119 8.69 -14.79 21.42
C ARG A 119 10.14 -14.45 21.07
N GLY A 120 10.41 -14.11 19.81
CA GLY A 120 11.68 -13.53 19.38
C GLY A 120 11.97 -12.22 20.11
N ARG A 121 13.23 -11.99 20.46
CA ARG A 121 13.67 -10.79 21.18
C ARG A 121 14.84 -10.16 20.44
N PHE A 122 14.77 -8.84 20.29
CA PHE A 122 15.87 -8.05 19.75
C PHE A 122 17.15 -8.32 20.54
N GLU A 123 18.29 -8.40 19.83
CA GLU A 123 19.62 -8.75 20.37
C GLU A 123 19.73 -10.08 21.16
N ASN A 124 18.76 -11.00 21.02
CA ASN A 124 18.82 -12.32 21.64
C ASN A 124 18.71 -13.44 20.60
N CYS A 125 19.86 -13.89 20.11
CA CYS A 125 19.94 -14.96 19.11
C CYS A 125 19.24 -16.26 19.55
N PHE A 126 19.34 -16.65 20.83
CA PHE A 126 18.73 -17.88 21.34
C PHE A 126 17.21 -17.88 21.23
N SER A 127 16.57 -16.71 21.35
CA SER A 127 15.12 -16.57 21.18
C SER A 127 14.63 -16.94 19.77
N SER A 128 15.51 -16.84 18.77
CA SER A 128 15.17 -17.14 17.37
C SER A 128 14.91 -18.63 17.10
N PHE A 129 15.48 -19.54 17.90
CA PHE A 129 15.40 -20.98 17.64
C PHE A 129 13.98 -21.54 17.74
N SER A 130 13.09 -20.88 18.49
CA SER A 130 11.71 -21.34 18.72
C SER A 130 10.63 -20.40 18.19
N SER A 131 11.01 -19.28 17.57
CA SER A 131 10.08 -18.20 17.20
C SER A 131 9.96 -17.94 15.69
N ARG A 132 10.69 -18.67 14.83
CA ARG A 132 10.63 -18.47 13.37
C ARG A 132 9.22 -18.67 12.83
N VAL A 133 8.81 -17.80 11.91
CA VAL A 133 7.54 -17.90 11.18
C VAL A 133 7.80 -17.95 9.68
N PRO A 134 7.09 -18.83 8.94
CA PRO A 134 7.20 -18.86 7.49
C PRO A 134 6.58 -17.60 6.88
N SER A 135 7.14 -17.16 5.76
CA SER A 135 6.66 -16.06 4.95
C SER A 135 5.82 -16.54 3.77
N LEU A 136 5.11 -15.61 3.13
CA LEU A 136 4.38 -15.85 1.91
C LEU A 136 5.30 -16.27 0.75
N ILE A 137 6.59 -15.87 0.78
CA ILE A 137 7.60 -16.35 -0.19
C ILE A 137 7.83 -17.84 0.00
N ASP A 138 7.97 -18.30 1.25
CA ASP A 138 8.17 -19.73 1.55
C ASP A 138 6.99 -20.54 1.03
N TRP A 139 5.75 -20.11 1.31
CA TRP A 139 4.54 -20.77 0.80
C TRP A 139 4.42 -20.74 -0.73
N ALA A 140 4.83 -19.64 -1.36
CA ALA A 140 4.83 -19.55 -2.82
C ALA A 140 5.82 -20.54 -3.43
N GLN A 141 7.04 -20.63 -2.88
CA GLN A 141 8.06 -21.57 -3.33
C GLN A 141 7.64 -23.04 -3.13
N GLU A 142 7.09 -23.37 -1.97
CA GLU A 142 6.54 -24.71 -1.67
C GLU A 142 5.40 -25.11 -2.63
N SER A 143 4.66 -24.12 -3.14
CA SER A 143 3.56 -24.32 -4.08
C SER A 143 3.95 -24.17 -5.55
N GLU A 144 5.25 -24.05 -5.87
CA GLU A 144 5.77 -23.81 -7.23
C GLU A 144 5.16 -22.56 -7.90
N ARG A 145 4.88 -21.52 -7.10
CA ARG A 145 4.32 -20.23 -7.54
C ARG A 145 5.33 -19.10 -7.40
N PHE A 146 5.09 -18.04 -8.17
CA PHE A 146 5.92 -16.83 -8.14
C PHE A 146 5.27 -15.73 -7.29
N LEU A 147 6.06 -15.19 -6.37
CA LEU A 147 5.78 -13.96 -5.61
C LEU A 147 6.91 -12.98 -5.85
N THR A 148 6.57 -11.73 -6.17
CA THR A 148 7.54 -10.65 -6.31
C THR A 148 7.23 -9.55 -5.30
N VAL A 149 8.25 -9.15 -4.53
CA VAL A 149 8.21 -8.01 -3.62
C VAL A 149 9.11 -6.92 -4.17
N GLN A 150 8.61 -5.70 -4.26
CA GLN A 150 9.39 -4.52 -4.63
C GLN A 150 9.24 -3.47 -3.55
N VAL A 151 10.36 -3.06 -2.97
CA VAL A 151 10.45 -2.02 -1.94
C VAL A 151 10.93 -0.73 -2.60
N TYR A 152 10.24 0.37 -2.33
CA TYR A 152 10.50 1.70 -2.88
C TYR A 152 10.60 2.76 -1.78
#